data_AF-A0A2E0N0X6-F1
#
_entry.id   AF-A0A2E0N0X6-F1
#
_cell.length_a   1.000
_cell.length_b   1.000
_cell.length_c   1.000
_cell.angle_alpha   90.00
_cell.angle_beta   90.00
_cell.angle_gamma   90.00
#
_symmetry.space_group_name_H-M   'P 1'
#
loop_
_entity.id
_entity.type
_entity.pdbx_description
1 polymer ?
#
loop_
_entity_poly.entity_id
_entity_poly.type
_entity_poly.pdbx_seq_one_letter_code
_entity_poly.pdbx_strand_id
1 'polypeptide(L)'
;MFFVYDITDSLFQFFQRGGDVLYLIFILGLVITFLMFEKIWYLRYEHQSVIDTIIVDWKKRKDKNSFNSLAIREMMISNAAFKINKNVDLMKVCVMVAPLFGLFGTITGMIEVFYLLAV
;
A
#
# COMPACT_ATOMS: atom_id res chain seq x y z
N MET A 1 -15.74 -26.95 -15.54
CA MET A 1 -14.33 -27.26 -15.87
C MET A 1 -13.90 -26.52 -17.13
N PHE A 2 -14.60 -26.67 -18.26
CA PHE A 2 -14.31 -25.98 -19.54
C PHE A 2 -14.21 -24.45 -19.42
N PHE A 3 -15.15 -23.81 -18.72
CA PHE A 3 -15.19 -22.35 -18.53
C PHE A 3 -13.99 -21.78 -17.76
N VAL A 4 -13.43 -22.52 -16.80
CA VAL A 4 -12.27 -22.04 -16.01
C VAL A 4 -11.00 -22.05 -16.87
N TYR A 5 -10.82 -23.10 -17.68
CA TYR A 5 -9.69 -23.20 -18.60
C TYR A 5 -9.72 -22.09 -19.66
N ASP A 6 -10.89 -21.78 -20.21
CA ASP A 6 -11.07 -20.73 -21.21
C ASP A 6 -10.73 -19.33 -20.64
N ILE A 7 -11.10 -19.08 -19.38
CA ILE A 7 -10.75 -17.83 -18.68
C ILE A 7 -9.25 -17.76 -18.41
N THR A 8 -8.61 -18.85 -17.99
CA THR A 8 -7.18 -18.84 -17.72
C THR A 8 -6.35 -18.63 -18.98
N ASP A 9 -6.75 -19.24 -20.11
CA ASP A 9 -6.04 -19.08 -21.38
C ASP A 9 -6.19 -17.66 -21.94
N SER A 10 -7.39 -17.07 -21.86
CA SER A 10 -7.61 -15.69 -22.27
C SER A 10 -6.86 -14.67 -21.41
N LEU A 11 -6.79 -14.89 -20.09
CA LEU A 11 -5.95 -14.09 -19.19
C LEU A 11 -4.47 -14.22 -19.52
N PHE A 12 -3.97 -15.44 -19.75
CA PHE A 12 -2.56 -15.65 -20.09
C PHE A 12 -2.18 -14.98 -21.41
N GLN A 13 -3.03 -15.08 -22.43
CA GLN A 13 -2.85 -14.35 -23.68
C GLN A 13 -2.84 -12.82 -23.47
N PHE A 14 -3.67 -12.30 -22.57
CA PHE A 14 -3.65 -10.88 -22.23
C PHE A 14 -2.32 -10.47 -21.58
N PHE A 15 -1.82 -11.27 -20.64
CA PHE A 15 -0.51 -11.05 -20.01
C PHE A 15 0.65 -11.09 -21.01
N GLN A 16 0.60 -12.00 -21.99
CA GLN A 16 1.59 -12.04 -23.06
C GLN A 16 1.53 -10.81 -23.97
N ARG A 17 0.33 -10.33 -24.33
CA ARG A 17 0.16 -9.13 -25.17
C ARG A 17 0.62 -7.84 -24.47
N GLY A 18 0.46 -7.75 -23.16
CA GLY A 18 0.89 -6.58 -22.38
C GLY A 18 2.40 -6.52 -22.11
N GLY A 19 3.15 -7.57 -22.47
CA GLY A 19 4.60 -7.66 -22.29
C GLY A 19 5.04 -7.64 -20.82
N ASP A 20 6.35 -7.48 -20.60
CA ASP A 20 6.98 -7.53 -19.27
C ASP A 20 6.41 -6.48 -18.30
N VAL A 21 6.01 -5.31 -18.82
CA VAL A 21 5.50 -4.20 -18.01
C VAL A 21 4.18 -4.56 -17.32
N LEU A 22 3.33 -5.35 -17.97
CA LEU A 22 2.06 -5.79 -17.38
C LEU A 22 2.27 -6.68 -16.15
N TYR A 23 3.32 -7.51 -16.15
CA TYR A 23 3.70 -8.31 -14.97
C TYR A 23 4.17 -7.42 -13.81
N LEU A 24 4.91 -6.35 -14.10
CA LEU A 24 5.32 -5.36 -13.08
C LEU A 24 4.12 -4.66 -12.46
N ILE A 25 3.15 -4.24 -13.28
CA ILE A 25 1.90 -3.62 -12.82
C ILE A 25 1.10 -4.61 -11.96
N PHE A 26 1.04 -5.88 -12.36
CA PHE A 26 0.33 -6.90 -11.59
C PHE A 26 0.96 -7.13 -10.21
N ILE A 27 2.28 -7.24 -10.13
CA ILE A 27 3.00 -7.37 -8.85
C ILE A 27 2.77 -6.12 -7.99
N LEU A 28 2.87 -4.93 -8.57
CA LEU A 28 2.59 -3.68 -7.87
C LEU A 28 1.16 -3.66 -7.29
N GLY A 29 0.18 -4.11 -8.06
CA GLY A 29 -1.21 -4.26 -7.62
C GLY A 29 -1.33 -5.22 -6.44
N LEU A 30 -0.71 -6.39 -6.51
CA LEU A 30 -0.67 -7.36 -5.40
C LEU A 30 -0.05 -6.76 -4.14
N VAL A 31 1.04 -6.00 -4.27
CA VAL A 31 1.69 -5.33 -3.13
C VAL A 31 0.75 -4.30 -2.50
N ILE A 32 0.09 -3.46 -3.30
CA ILE A 32 -0.85 -2.46 -2.77
C ILE A 32 -2.02 -3.15 -2.07
N THR A 33 -2.60 -4.18 -2.67
CA THR A 33 -3.71 -4.94 -2.06
C THR A 33 -3.27 -5.64 -0.77
N PHE A 34 -2.07 -6.21 -0.73
CA PHE A 34 -1.52 -6.81 0.48
C PHE A 34 -1.34 -5.78 1.61
N LEU A 35 -0.72 -4.63 1.32
CA LEU A 35 -0.56 -3.54 2.28
C LEU A 35 -1.91 -3.00 2.76
N MET A 36 -2.89 -2.92 1.86
CA MET A 36 -4.26 -2.51 2.20
C MET A 36 -4.94 -3.52 3.15
N PHE A 37 -4.74 -4.82 2.91
CA PHE A 37 -5.27 -5.87 3.78
C PHE A 37 -4.64 -5.84 5.18
N GLU A 38 -3.31 -5.72 5.25
CA GLU A 38 -2.57 -5.56 6.52
C GLU A 38 -3.11 -4.37 7.32
N LYS A 39 -3.35 -3.24 6.64
CA LYS A 39 -3.86 -2.03 7.27
C LYS A 39 -5.27 -2.20 7.83
N ILE A 40 -6.17 -2.82 7.07
CA ILE A 40 -7.55 -3.11 7.53
C ILE A 40 -7.51 -4.03 8.75
N TRP A 41 -6.62 -5.02 8.74
CA TRP A 41 -6.43 -5.94 9.86
C TRP A 41 -5.93 -5.21 11.11
N TYR A 42 -4.90 -4.37 10.97
CA TYR A 42 -4.33 -3.58 12.07
C TYR A 42 -5.37 -2.65 12.71
N LEU A 43 -6.18 -1.94 11.91
CA LEU A 43 -7.24 -1.09 12.42
C LEU A 43 -8.31 -1.87 13.20
N ARG A 44 -8.61 -3.10 12.77
CA ARG A 44 -9.66 -3.91 13.38
C ARG A 44 -9.21 -4.57 14.69
N TYR A 45 -7.98 -5.04 14.77
CA TYR A 45 -7.52 -5.87 15.89
C TYR A 45 -6.52 -5.20 16.83
N GLU A 46 -5.53 -4.49 16.29
CA GLU A 46 -4.37 -4.06 17.08
C GLU A 46 -4.52 -2.62 17.61
N HIS A 47 -5.30 -1.79 16.92
CA HIS A 47 -5.52 -0.38 17.29
C HIS A 47 -6.05 -0.19 18.71
N GLN A 48 -7.05 -0.98 19.14
CA GLN A 48 -7.65 -0.84 20.46
C GLN A 48 -6.63 -1.07 21.58
N SER A 49 -5.78 -2.08 21.45
CA SER A 49 -4.75 -2.39 22.45
C SER A 49 -3.72 -1.26 22.61
N VAL A 50 -3.38 -0.56 21.53
CA VAL A 50 -2.43 0.57 21.57
C VAL A 50 -3.05 1.76 22.33
N ILE A 51 -4.32 2.07 22.04
CA ILE A 51 -5.03 3.17 22.70
C ILE A 51 -5.23 2.87 24.20
N ASP A 52 -5.62 1.65 24.55
CA ASP A 52 -5.84 1.26 25.94
C ASP A 52 -4.56 1.36 26.77
N THR A 53 -3.42 0.95 26.21
CA THR A 53 -2.11 1.08 26.87
C THR A 53 -1.78 2.54 27.17
N ILE A 54 -1.98 3.43 26.19
CA ILE A 54 -1.71 4.87 26.35
C ILE A 54 -2.65 5.50 27.38
N ILE A 55 -3.93 5.10 27.40
CA ILE A 55 -4.90 5.57 28.39
C ILE A 55 -4.50 5.11 29.80
N VAL A 56 -4.09 3.86 29.97
CA VAL A 56 -3.62 3.32 31.25
C VAL A 56 -2.38 4.08 31.74
N ASP A 57 -1.41 4.32 30.85
CA ASP A 57 -0.19 5.04 31.18
C ASP A 57 -0.46 6.51 31.52
N TRP A 58 -1.39 7.17 30.82
CA TRP A 58 -1.83 8.52 31.15
C TRP A 58 -2.54 8.58 32.52
N LYS A 59 -3.40 7.59 32.82
CA LYS A 59 -4.14 7.53 34.10
C LYS A 59 -3.23 7.32 35.31
N LYS A 60 -2.11 6.62 35.18
CA LYS A 60 -1.13 6.39 36.26
C LYS A 60 -0.40 7.67 36.69
N ARG A 61 -0.35 8.71 35.85
CA ARG A 61 0.34 9.97 36.18
C ARG A 61 -0.47 10.79 37.18
N LYS A 62 0.20 11.17 38.28
CA LYS A 62 -0.36 12.00 39.36
C LYS A 62 -0.50 13.48 38.95
N ASP A 63 0.46 13.98 38.19
CA ASP A 63 0.45 15.34 37.65
C ASP A 63 -0.03 15.35 36.20
N LYS A 64 -1.07 16.13 35.92
CA LYS A 64 -1.76 16.23 34.62
C LYS A 64 -1.79 17.66 34.08
N ASN A 65 -1.40 18.65 34.89
CA ASN A 65 -1.55 20.07 34.57
C ASN A 65 -0.21 20.79 34.37
N SER A 66 0.92 20.19 34.76
CA SER A 66 2.22 20.80 34.46
C SER A 66 2.51 20.83 32.97
N PHE A 67 3.29 21.83 32.55
CA PHE A 67 3.78 21.98 31.18
C PHE A 67 4.47 20.70 30.67
N ASN A 68 5.27 20.06 31.52
CA ASN A 68 5.92 18.78 31.19
C ASN A 68 4.89 17.67 30.91
N SER A 69 3.81 17.61 31.69
CA SER A 69 2.77 16.59 31.50
C SER A 69 1.97 16.80 30.22
N LEU A 70 1.75 18.06 29.82
CA LEU A 70 1.15 18.40 28.52
C LEU A 70 2.07 18.00 27.35
N ALA A 71 3.37 18.30 27.43
CA ALA A 71 4.35 17.91 26.41
C ALA A 71 4.43 16.38 26.24
N ILE A 72 4.38 15.63 27.34
CA ILE A 72 4.37 14.16 27.31
C ILE A 72 3.09 13.62 26.66
N ARG A 73 1.93 14.25 26.91
CA ARG A 73 0.67 13.87 26.26
C ARG A 73 0.75 14.08 24.75
N GLU A 74 1.28 15.22 24.31
CA GLU A 74 1.48 15.53 22.89
C GLU A 74 2.36 14.47 22.21
N MET A 75 3.47 14.10 22.88
CA MET A 75 4.36 13.03 22.42
C MET A 75 3.64 11.68 22.33
N MET A 76 2.83 11.30 23.34
CA MET A 76 2.07 10.04 23.32
C MET A 76 1.07 10.00 22.16
N ILE A 77 0.36 11.10 21.89
CA ILE A 77 -0.58 11.22 20.78
C ILE A 77 0.16 11.12 19.44
N SER A 78 1.28 11.84 19.30
CA SER A 78 2.11 11.81 18.09
C SER A 78 2.65 10.39 17.82
N ASN A 79 3.15 9.70 18.84
CA ASN A 79 3.64 8.33 18.71
C ASN A 79 2.52 7.35 18.33
N ALA A 80 1.31 7.52 18.90
CA ALA A 80 0.14 6.75 18.52
C ALA A 80 -0.22 6.99 17.05
N ALA A 81 -0.28 8.26 16.62
CA ALA A 81 -0.56 8.64 15.25
C ALA A 81 0.49 8.07 14.28
N PHE A 82 1.78 8.09 14.64
CA PHE A 82 2.85 7.51 13.83
C PHE A 82 2.68 5.99 13.67
N LYS A 83 2.44 5.26 14.78
CA LYS A 83 2.19 3.81 14.73
C LYS A 83 0.96 3.46 13.90
N ILE A 84 -0.12 4.23 14.05
CA ILE A 84 -1.34 4.03 13.27
C ILE A 84 -1.06 4.30 11.79
N ASN A 85 -0.32 5.34 11.43
CA ASN A 85 -0.03 5.68 10.03
C ASN A 85 1.11 4.88 9.41
N LYS A 86 1.70 3.92 10.13
CA LYS A 86 2.73 3.03 9.59
C LYS A 86 2.25 2.35 8.31
N ASN A 87 3.15 2.27 7.31
CA ASN A 87 2.93 1.70 5.98
C ASN A 87 1.93 2.46 5.07
N VAL A 88 1.17 3.44 5.59
CA VAL A 88 0.24 4.25 4.77
C VAL A 88 0.99 5.09 3.74
N ASP A 89 2.13 5.67 4.12
CA ASP A 89 2.93 6.48 3.20
C ASP A 89 3.59 5.63 2.10
N LEU A 90 3.99 4.39 2.41
CA LEU A 90 4.48 3.45 1.41
C LEU A 90 3.39 3.12 0.38
N MET A 91 2.16 2.86 0.84
CA MET A 91 1.02 2.62 -0.04
C MET A 91 0.75 3.82 -0.96
N LYS A 92 0.81 5.05 -0.44
CA LYS A 92 0.68 6.28 -1.25
C LYS A 92 1.74 6.34 -2.35
N VAL A 93 3.01 6.04 -2.01
CA VAL A 93 4.10 6.02 -2.99
C VAL A 93 3.84 4.98 -4.07
N CYS A 94 3.45 3.75 -3.70
CA CYS A 94 3.12 2.71 -4.68
C CYS A 94 1.99 3.14 -5.63
N VAL A 95 0.93 3.76 -5.10
CA VAL A 95 -0.19 4.27 -5.90
C VAL A 95 0.26 5.42 -6.83
N MET A 96 1.12 6.32 -6.36
CA MET A 96 1.68 7.39 -7.19
C MET A 96 2.59 6.88 -8.31
N VAL A 97 3.28 5.75 -8.09
CA VAL A 97 4.16 5.14 -9.10
C VAL A 97 3.38 4.29 -10.10
N ALA A 98 2.21 3.76 -9.75
CA ALA A 98 1.35 2.96 -10.65
C ALA A 98 1.12 3.58 -12.06
N PRO A 99 0.74 4.87 -12.21
CA PRO A 99 0.58 5.47 -13.53
C PRO A 99 1.88 5.58 -14.33
N LEU A 100 3.04 5.65 -13.66
CA LEU A 100 4.35 5.69 -14.34
C LEU A 100 4.67 4.37 -15.03
N PHE A 101 4.30 3.23 -14.42
CA PHE A 101 4.41 1.92 -15.07
C PHE A 101 3.51 1.81 -16.31
N GLY A 102 2.29 2.37 -16.25
CA GLY A 102 1.39 2.43 -17.40
C GLY A 102 1.99 3.25 -18.55
N LEU A 103 2.50 4.45 -18.24
CA LEU A 103 3.18 5.29 -19.21
C LEU A 103 4.41 4.59 -19.81
N PHE A 104 5.23 3.95 -18.96
CA PHE A 104 6.39 3.19 -19.40
C PHE A 104 5.99 2.09 -20.40
N GLY A 105 4.92 1.35 -20.11
CA GLY A 105 4.38 0.32 -21.01
C GLY A 105 3.96 0.87 -22.38
N THR A 106 3.34 2.05 -22.41
CA THR A 106 2.99 2.69 -23.70
C THR A 106 4.22 3.11 -24.49
N ILE A 107 5.27 3.61 -23.83
CA ILE A 107 6.50 4.02 -24.50
C ILE A 107 7.23 2.79 -25.06
N THR A 108 7.36 1.72 -24.28
CA THR A 108 8.01 0.49 -24.74
C THR A 108 7.25 -0.15 -25.90
N GLY A 109 5.91 -0.18 -25.85
CA GLY A 109 5.09 -0.67 -26.96
C GLY A 109 5.25 0.15 -28.23
N MET A 110 5.31 1.49 -28.11
CA MET A 110 5.55 2.35 -29.26
C MET A 110 6.94 2.12 -29.88
N ILE A 111 7.99 1.91 -29.06
CA ILE A 111 9.34 1.58 -29.55
C ILE A 111 9.32 0.27 -30.35
N GLU A 112 8.62 -0.76 -29.87
CA GLU A 112 8.52 -2.05 -30.55
C GLU A 112 7.80 -1.94 -31.90
N VAL A 113 6.71 -1.17 -31.96
CA VAL A 113 6.01 -0.88 -33.23
C VAL A 113 6.94 -0.19 -34.23
N PHE A 114 7.72 0.80 -33.81
CA PHE A 114 8.67 1.47 -34.71
C PHE A 114 9.78 0.53 -35.20
N TYR A 115 10.27 -0.36 -34.33
CA TYR A 115 11.27 -1.35 -34.72
C TYR A 115 10.74 -2.31 -35.79
N LEU A 116 9.52 -2.81 -35.62
CA LEU A 116 8.86 -3.70 -36.58
C LEU A 116 8.56 -3.03 -37.94
N LEU A 117 8.38 -1.70 -37.96
CA LEU A 117 8.17 -0.94 -39.21
C LEU A 117 9.47 -0.63 -39.96
N ALA A 118 10.61 -0.66 -39.26
CA ALA A 118 11.92 -0.34 -39.83
C ALA A 118 12.62 -1.57 -40.44
N VAL A 119 12.14 -2.78 -40.13
CA VAL A 119 12.57 -4.06 -40.71
C VAL A 119 11.71 -4.39 -41.91
#